data_AF-A0A532AIL6-F1
#
_entry.id   AF-A0A532AIL6-F1
#
_cell.length_a   1.000
_cell.length_b   1.000
_cell.length_c   1.000
_cell.angle_alpha   90.00
_cell.angle_beta   90.00
_cell.angle_gamma   90.00
#
_symmetry.space_group_name_H-M   'P 1'
#
loop_
_entity.id
_entity.type
_entity.pdbx_description
1 polymer ?
#
loop_
_entity_poly.entity_id
_entity_poly.type
_entity_poly.pdbx_seq_one_letter_code
_entity_poly.pdbx_strand_id
1 'polypeptide(L)'
;FFGMLKTLKLDRRQAMRMVGQDYAWLLDNDAVGAMFHHAAEGEMPIMCFVGNRGCIQIHSGPIKAIKPMGPWINVLDETFHLHLRTDHIHEVWAVRKPTKDGHVTSLEA
;
A
#
# COMPACT_ATOMS: atom_id res chain seq x y z
N PHE A 1 -9.04 -10.05 -9.22
CA PHE A 1 -8.15 -8.97 -9.70
C PHE A 1 -7.05 -9.49 -10.64
N PHE A 2 -6.04 -10.25 -10.18
CA PHE A 2 -4.95 -10.72 -11.07
C PHE A 2 -5.42 -11.53 -12.29
N GLY A 3 -6.42 -12.41 -12.11
CA GLY A 3 -7.03 -13.14 -13.23
C GLY A 3 -7.65 -12.21 -14.29
N MET A 4 -8.33 -11.16 -13.86
CA MET A 4 -8.92 -10.13 -14.75
C MET A 4 -7.83 -9.39 -15.53
N LEU A 5 -6.76 -8.94 -14.86
CA LEU A 5 -5.64 -8.28 -15.52
C LEU A 5 -5.00 -9.18 -16.59
N LYS A 6 -4.81 -10.47 -16.28
CA LYS A 6 -4.26 -11.45 -17.22
C LYS A 6 -5.17 -11.65 -18.44
N THR A 7 -6.49 -11.78 -18.23
CA THR A 7 -7.48 -11.93 -19.31
C THR A 7 -7.50 -10.71 -20.23
N LEU A 8 -7.44 -9.51 -19.65
CA LEU A 8 -7.44 -8.25 -20.40
C LEU A 8 -6.06 -7.86 -20.95
N LYS A 9 -5.01 -8.63 -20.62
CA LYS A 9 -3.60 -8.34 -20.97
C LYS A 9 -3.16 -6.94 -20.53
N LEU A 10 -3.65 -6.49 -19.38
CA LEU A 10 -3.34 -5.18 -18.81
C LEU A 10 -2.30 -5.31 -17.71
N ASP A 11 -1.37 -4.35 -17.65
CA ASP A 11 -0.60 -4.16 -16.43
C ASP A 11 -1.45 -3.46 -15.35
N ARG A 12 -0.98 -3.57 -14.11
CA ARG A 12 -1.72 -3.09 -12.94
C ARG A 12 -1.95 -1.57 -12.98
N ARG A 13 -0.94 -0.79 -13.37
CA ARG A 13 -1.00 0.67 -13.40
C ARG A 13 -1.89 1.15 -14.55
N GLN A 14 -1.81 0.50 -15.71
CA GLN A 14 -2.75 0.72 -16.82
C GLN A 14 -4.19 0.52 -16.37
N ALA A 15 -4.50 -0.59 -15.71
CA ALA A 15 -5.84 -0.85 -15.22
C ALA A 15 -6.31 0.20 -14.20
N MET A 16 -5.44 0.61 -13.27
CA MET A 16 -5.76 1.68 -12.30
C MET A 16 -6.07 3.02 -12.97
N ARG A 17 -5.35 3.39 -14.04
CA ARG A 17 -5.64 4.62 -14.79
C ARG A 17 -6.95 4.56 -15.59
N MET A 18 -7.40 3.36 -15.97
CA MET A 18 -8.57 3.17 -16.84
C MET A 18 -9.88 2.95 -16.08
N VAL A 19 -9.83 2.41 -14.86
CA VAL A 19 -11.03 1.91 -14.16
C VAL A 19 -11.96 3.01 -13.63
N GLY A 20 -11.49 4.26 -13.61
CA GLY A 20 -12.24 5.42 -13.12
C GLY A 20 -12.04 5.69 -11.63
N GLN A 21 -12.31 6.94 -11.23
CA GLN A 21 -11.98 7.47 -9.89
C GLN A 21 -12.79 6.83 -8.76
N ASP A 22 -13.92 6.19 -9.04
CA ASP A 22 -14.68 5.43 -8.04
C ASP A 22 -13.91 4.22 -7.50
N TYR A 23 -12.95 3.71 -8.29
CA TYR A 23 -12.20 2.49 -8.00
C TYR A 23 -10.70 2.71 -7.83
N ALA A 24 -10.11 3.70 -8.51
CA ALA A 24 -8.70 4.02 -8.33
C ALA A 24 -8.43 5.51 -8.58
N TRP A 25 -7.73 6.16 -7.66
CA TRP A 25 -7.33 7.55 -7.79
C TRP A 25 -5.92 7.78 -7.23
N LEU A 26 -5.22 8.75 -7.82
CA LEU A 26 -3.91 9.18 -7.37
C LEU A 26 -4.02 9.89 -6.03
N LEU A 27 -3.03 9.65 -5.17
CA LEU A 27 -2.78 10.37 -3.93
C LEU A 27 -1.46 11.12 -4.04
N ASP A 28 -1.23 12.02 -3.09
CA ASP A 28 0.08 12.65 -2.92
C ASP A 28 1.15 11.59 -2.58
N ASN A 29 2.39 11.82 -3.04
CA ASN A 29 3.48 10.84 -2.88
C ASN A 29 3.88 10.61 -1.40
N ASP A 30 3.53 11.53 -0.51
CA ASP A 30 3.74 11.42 0.94
C ASP A 30 2.62 10.63 1.66
N ALA A 31 1.56 10.22 0.95
CA ALA A 31 0.39 9.57 1.55
C ALA A 31 0.73 8.25 2.26
N VAL A 32 1.73 7.50 1.80
CA VAL A 32 2.19 6.28 2.50
C VAL A 32 2.74 6.63 3.88
N GLY A 33 3.53 7.71 3.98
CA GLY A 33 4.09 8.17 5.24
C GLY A 33 3.02 8.70 6.19
N ALA A 34 2.11 9.53 5.67
CA ALA A 34 0.97 10.03 6.43
C ALA A 34 0.09 8.88 6.97
N MET A 35 -0.19 7.87 6.13
CA MET A 35 -0.96 6.70 6.53
C MET A 35 -0.27 5.90 7.65
N PHE A 36 1.04 5.68 7.57
CA PHE A 36 1.78 5.01 8.65
C PHE A 36 1.72 5.76 9.97
N HIS A 37 1.85 7.09 9.95
CA HIS A 37 1.74 7.90 11.16
C HIS A 37 0.33 7.81 11.77
N HIS A 38 -0.73 7.98 10.96
CA HIS A 38 -2.10 7.87 11.46
C HIS A 38 -2.47 6.46 11.94
N ALA A 39 -1.97 5.42 11.27
CA ALA A 39 -2.18 4.04 11.71
C ALA A 39 -1.52 3.78 13.08
N ALA A 40 -0.30 4.30 13.29
CA ALA A 40 0.40 4.18 14.55
C ALA A 40 -0.27 4.98 15.68
N GLU A 41 -0.67 6.23 15.40
CA GLU A 41 -1.38 7.09 16.36
C GLU A 41 -2.71 6.48 16.82
N GLY A 42 -3.46 5.87 15.91
CA GLY A 42 -4.74 5.23 16.22
C GLY A 42 -4.65 3.77 16.66
N GLU A 43 -3.44 3.21 16.78
CA GLU A 43 -3.20 1.78 16.95
C GLU A 43 -4.01 0.90 15.96
N MET A 44 -4.27 1.44 14.76
CA MET A 44 -5.12 0.81 13.77
C MET A 44 -4.38 -0.40 13.18
N PRO A 45 -4.93 -1.62 13.27
CA PRO A 45 -4.34 -2.76 12.62
C PRO A 45 -4.37 -2.58 11.10
N ILE A 46 -3.22 -2.78 10.46
CA ILE A 46 -3.09 -2.76 9.00
C ILE A 46 -2.64 -4.13 8.50
N MET A 47 -2.73 -4.31 7.18
CA MET A 47 -1.95 -5.33 6.50
C MET A 47 -0.93 -4.65 5.58
N CYS A 48 0.35 -4.96 5.74
CA CYS A 48 1.43 -4.43 4.91
C CYS A 48 1.98 -5.55 4.03
N PHE A 49 1.85 -5.39 2.71
CA PHE A 49 2.29 -6.35 1.71
C PHE A 49 3.57 -5.85 1.04
N VAL A 50 4.66 -6.60 1.15
CA VAL A 50 5.91 -6.32 0.46
C VAL A 50 6.28 -7.55 -0.34
N GLY A 51 6.62 -7.38 -1.63
CA GLY A 51 6.83 -8.52 -2.50
C GLY A 51 7.86 -8.29 -3.59
N ASN A 52 8.34 -9.42 -4.13
CA ASN A 52 9.13 -9.51 -5.34
C ASN A 52 8.52 -10.59 -6.26
N ARG A 53 9.21 -10.96 -7.34
CA ARG A 53 8.70 -11.94 -8.31
C ARG A 53 8.45 -13.34 -7.75
N GLY A 54 9.09 -13.72 -6.65
CA GLY A 54 9.04 -15.07 -6.08
C GLY A 54 8.41 -15.17 -4.70
N CYS A 55 8.20 -14.06 -4.00
CA CYS A 55 7.66 -14.08 -2.64
C CYS A 55 6.89 -12.79 -2.32
N ILE A 56 5.83 -12.93 -1.53
CA ILE A 56 5.12 -11.84 -0.88
C ILE A 56 5.15 -12.13 0.61
N GLN A 57 5.64 -11.19 1.40
CA GLN A 57 5.56 -11.21 2.85
C GLN A 57 4.47 -10.24 3.30
N ILE A 58 3.70 -10.66 4.30
CA ILE A 58 2.55 -9.91 4.80
C ILE A 58 2.72 -9.74 6.31
N HIS A 59 2.75 -8.49 6.76
CA HIS A 59 2.52 -8.15 8.16
C HIS A 59 1.04 -7.87 8.36
N SER A 60 0.46 -8.38 9.45
CA SER A 60 -0.91 -8.11 9.85
C SER A 60 -0.94 -7.75 11.33
N GLY A 61 -1.36 -6.52 11.64
CA GLY A 61 -1.40 -6.02 13.00
C GLY A 61 -1.13 -4.53 13.08
N PRO A 62 -1.13 -3.96 14.29
CA PRO A 62 -0.75 -2.58 14.49
C PRO A 62 0.73 -2.37 14.13
N ILE A 63 1.09 -1.11 13.89
CA ILE A 63 2.46 -0.64 13.81
C ILE A 63 2.65 0.49 14.82
N LYS A 64 3.84 0.68 15.40
CA LYS A 64 4.04 1.68 16.48
C LYS A 64 5.21 2.61 16.24
N ALA A 65 6.41 2.08 16.05
CA ALA A 65 7.64 2.85 16.03
C ALA A 65 7.97 3.36 14.61
N ILE A 66 7.29 4.43 14.18
CA ILE A 66 7.54 5.06 12.88
C ILE A 66 8.71 6.05 12.98
N LYS A 67 9.76 5.84 12.17
CA LYS A 67 10.99 6.66 12.20
C LYS A 67 11.43 7.07 10.80
N PRO A 68 11.33 8.36 10.44
CA PRO A 68 11.99 8.89 9.25
C PRO A 68 13.52 8.95 9.43
N MET A 69 14.28 8.54 8.42
CA MET A 69 15.75 8.59 8.41
C MET A 69 16.26 8.89 6.99
N GLY A 70 16.53 10.16 6.70
CA GLY A 70 16.89 10.58 5.35
C GLY A 70 15.76 10.24 4.35
N PRO A 71 16.02 9.53 3.24
CA PRO A 71 14.99 9.15 2.27
C PRO A 71 14.10 7.99 2.72
N TRP A 72 14.37 7.42 3.91
CA TRP A 72 13.66 6.25 4.41
C TRP A 72 12.54 6.62 5.36
N ILE A 73 11.42 5.91 5.25
CA ILE A 73 10.48 5.73 6.34
C ILE A 73 10.61 4.30 6.87
N ASN A 74 10.62 4.16 8.20
CA ASN A 74 10.87 2.90 8.87
C ASN A 74 9.75 2.56 9.87
N VAL A 75 9.41 1.29 9.97
CA VAL A 75 8.71 0.70 11.12
C VAL A 75 9.75 -0.13 11.87
N LEU A 76 9.92 0.11 13.17
CA LEU A 76 10.93 -0.55 14.02
C LEU A 76 10.27 -1.19 15.25
N ASP A 77 9.27 -2.02 15.02
CA ASP A 77 8.55 -2.74 16.08
C ASP A 77 9.26 -4.06 16.42
N GLU A 78 9.06 -4.56 17.64
CA GLU A 78 9.73 -5.76 18.17
C GLU A 78 9.68 -6.98 17.22
N THR A 79 8.54 -7.18 16.55
CA THR A 79 8.33 -8.33 15.65
C THR A 79 8.15 -7.94 14.19
N PHE A 80 8.23 -6.65 13.85
CA PHE A 80 8.06 -6.17 12.48
C PHE A 80 8.95 -4.97 12.17
N HIS A 81 9.89 -5.19 11.24
CA HIS A 81 10.78 -4.17 10.73
C HIS A 81 10.49 -3.93 9.25
N LEU A 82 10.25 -2.67 8.88
CA LEU A 82 10.04 -2.23 7.51
C LEU A 82 10.97 -1.06 7.20
N HIS A 83 11.58 -1.08 6.02
CA HIS A 83 12.41 0.00 5.49
C HIS A 83 11.95 0.33 4.08
N LEU A 84 11.41 1.53 3.87
CA LEU A 84 10.90 1.97 2.58
C LEU A 84 11.60 3.25 2.11
N ARG A 85 12.20 3.20 0.90
CA ARG A 85 12.76 4.37 0.19
C ARG A 85 11.64 5.20 -0.41
N THR A 86 11.24 6.25 0.28
CA THR A 86 10.14 7.12 -0.14
C THR A 86 10.47 7.92 -1.40
N ASP A 87 11.74 8.24 -1.63
CA ASP A 87 12.25 8.91 -2.83
C ASP A 87 12.18 8.05 -4.10
N HIS A 88 11.97 6.73 -3.97
CA HIS A 88 11.75 5.83 -5.10
C HIS A 88 10.26 5.65 -5.44
N ILE A 89 9.36 6.22 -4.64
CA ILE A 89 7.92 6.19 -4.91
C ILE A 89 7.61 7.21 -6.00
N HIS A 90 7.10 6.73 -7.14
CA HIS A 90 6.76 7.60 -8.26
C HIS A 90 5.29 8.02 -8.24
N GLU A 91 4.40 7.10 -7.88
CA GLU A 91 2.96 7.32 -7.79
C GLU A 91 2.44 6.58 -6.55
N VAL A 92 1.45 7.16 -5.87
CA VAL A 92 0.67 6.46 -4.85
C VAL A 92 -0.78 6.42 -5.30
N TRP A 93 -1.40 5.24 -5.21
CA TRP A 93 -2.78 5.02 -5.60
C TRP A 93 -3.61 4.55 -4.41
N ALA A 94 -4.75 5.18 -4.20
CA ALA A 94 -5.83 4.56 -3.47
C ALA A 94 -6.63 3.66 -4.42
N VAL A 95 -6.83 2.40 -4.04
CA VAL A 95 -7.53 1.42 -4.87
C VAL A 95 -8.64 0.76 -4.06
N ARG A 96 -9.87 0.92 -4.52
CA ARG A 96 -11.08 0.33 -3.96
C ARG A 96 -11.49 -0.88 -4.78
N LYS A 97 -11.49 -2.05 -4.16
CA LYS A 97 -11.82 -3.33 -4.79
C LYS A 97 -13.12 -3.88 -4.19
N PRO A 98 -14.17 -4.14 -4.99
CA PRO A 98 -15.35 -4.85 -4.52
C PRO A 98 -15.02 -6.28 -4.11
N THR A 99 -15.57 -6.73 -2.99
CA THR A 99 -15.55 -8.11 -2.50
C THR A 99 -16.98 -8.53 -2.18
N LYS A 100 -17.18 -9.80 -1.79
CA LYS A 100 -18.50 -10.30 -1.37
C LYS A 100 -19.01 -9.58 -0.12
N ASP A 101 -18.11 -9.07 0.72
CA ASP A 101 -18.41 -8.50 2.03
C ASP A 101 -18.36 -6.96 2.03
N GLY A 102 -18.29 -6.33 0.85
CA GLY A 102 -18.19 -4.88 0.69
C GLY A 102 -16.92 -4.46 -0.04
N HIS A 103 -16.45 -3.24 0.20
CA HIS A 103 -15.24 -2.74 -0.44
C HIS A 103 -14.02 -2.91 0.45
N VAL A 104 -12.91 -3.37 -0.15
CA VAL A 104 -11.58 -3.31 0.44
C VAL A 104 -10.82 -2.18 -0.22
N THR A 105 -10.25 -1.29 0.60
CA THR A 105 -9.43 -0.15 0.12
C THR A 105 -7.97 -0.39 0.47
N SER A 106 -7.06 -0.12 -0.47
CA SER A 106 -5.60 -0.24 -0.28
C SER A 106 -4.88 1.01 -0.78
N LEU A 107 -3.76 1.36 -0.14
CA LEU A 107 -2.75 2.25 -0.70
C LEU A 107 -1.69 1.41 -1.43
N GLU A 108 -1.31 1.83 -2.63
CA GLU A 108 -0.36 1.12 -3.49
C GLU A 108 0.68 2.10 -4.03
N ALA A 109 1.96 1.80 -3.77
CA ALA A 109 3.12 2.59 -4.18
C ALA A 109 4.04 1.80 -5.12
#